data_AF-A0A0N4UYU1-F1
#
_entry.id   AF-A0A0N4UYU1-F1
#
_cell.length_a   1.000
_cell.length_b   1.000
_cell.length_c   1.000
_cell.angle_alpha   90.00
_cell.angle_beta   90.00
_cell.angle_gamma   90.00
#
_symmetry.space_group_name_H-M   'P 1'
#
loop_
_entity.id
_entity.type
_entity.pdbx_description
1 polymer ?
#
loop_
_entity_poly.entity_id
_entity_poly.type
_entity_poly.pdbx_seq_one_letter_code
_entity_poly.pdbx_strand_id
1 'polypeptide(L)'
;MTPLISSALIGTSLIFSEKTYIGSSRVLLLILRGMKRKPPPPGKPPIVPPSKKDQKKWMDVEDVKELLWRRHAYNNAVVSLRRLYKEEMKAKEAEGTGIEALRKKEEKEFKILLKMNDKANKEAAKWAFLFDRSEFESSFDRVMIWDLFEFYQCYIRQREAREKEQAIELEKQILEHIEEELTEQAELAKTRVEEVLEMIKRSKDFVTRENLDEKLKEALENPVTYDFAVDLQGRKIFNPLPVKYLEGIPPRQTGRVYDVTLNRKEEVAK
;
A
#
# COMPACT_ATOMS: atom_id res chain seq x y z
N MET A 1 -50.60 53.40 46.03
CA MET A 1 -49.14 53.58 46.25
C MET A 1 -48.41 52.51 45.45
N THR A 2 -47.23 52.82 44.91
CA THR A 2 -46.31 51.94 44.15
C THR A 2 -44.90 52.09 44.76
N PRO A 3 -43.83 51.40 44.30
CA PRO A 3 -43.71 50.22 43.42
C PRO A 3 -43.37 48.93 44.26
N LEU A 4 -42.45 47.95 44.06
CA LEU A 4 -41.29 47.65 43.18
C LEU A 4 -41.06 46.12 42.99
N ILE A 5 -40.83 45.70 41.73
CA ILE A 5 -39.72 44.86 41.19
C ILE A 5 -39.37 43.44 41.76
N SER A 6 -39.02 42.54 40.81
CA SER A 6 -38.28 41.25 40.94
C SER A 6 -39.05 40.00 41.44
N SER A 7 -38.73 38.77 41.01
CA SER A 7 -37.77 38.30 39.97
C SER A 7 -38.20 36.94 39.35
N ALA A 8 -37.48 36.45 38.34
CA ALA A 8 -37.84 35.25 37.55
C ALA A 8 -37.48 33.91 38.21
N LEU A 9 -38.17 32.83 37.79
CA LEU A 9 -37.72 31.44 37.59
C LEU A 9 -38.88 30.68 36.88
N ILE A 10 -38.80 30.37 35.58
CA ILE A 10 -38.34 29.08 35.01
C ILE A 10 -39.04 27.86 35.64
N GLY A 11 -39.91 27.18 34.88
CA GLY A 11 -40.69 26.04 35.37
C GLY A 11 -41.51 25.28 34.31
N THR A 12 -40.96 25.03 33.11
CA THR A 12 -41.65 24.25 32.07
C THR A 12 -41.48 22.74 32.30
N SER A 13 -42.44 22.11 32.98
CA SER A 13 -42.52 20.66 33.08
C SER A 13 -43.02 20.06 31.76
N LEU A 14 -42.22 19.17 31.15
CA LEU A 14 -42.55 18.51 29.89
C LEU A 14 -42.52 17.00 30.11
N ILE A 15 -43.71 16.40 30.20
CA ILE A 15 -43.89 14.97 30.48
C ILE A 15 -43.44 14.17 29.26
N PHE A 16 -42.40 13.36 29.41
CA PHE A 16 -41.90 12.49 28.36
C PHE A 16 -42.35 11.04 28.60
N SER A 17 -43.04 10.44 27.61
CA SER A 17 -43.56 9.08 27.71
C SER A 17 -42.52 8.05 27.28
N GLU A 18 -42.34 7.00 28.07
CA GLU A 18 -41.33 5.97 27.81
C GLU A 18 -41.77 5.00 26.71
N LYS A 19 -40.92 4.84 25.68
CA LYS A 19 -40.76 3.59 24.90
C LYS A 19 -39.49 3.60 24.05
N THR A 20 -38.97 2.39 23.81
CA THR A 20 -37.81 2.06 22.96
C THR A 20 -36.47 2.75 23.31
N TYR A 21 -35.73 2.13 24.23
CA TYR A 21 -34.29 2.33 24.39
C TYR A 21 -33.51 1.29 23.57
N ILE A 22 -32.56 1.75 22.75
CA ILE A 22 -31.29 1.12 22.28
C ILE A 22 -30.83 1.88 21.02
N GLY A 23 -29.61 2.42 21.02
CA GLY A 23 -28.97 2.99 19.81
C GLY A 23 -28.37 4.40 19.94
N SER A 24 -28.73 5.19 20.96
CA SER A 24 -28.35 6.63 21.04
C SER A 24 -26.90 6.92 21.48
N SER A 25 -26.07 5.91 21.74
CA SER A 25 -24.70 6.09 22.27
C SER A 25 -23.72 6.82 21.32
N ARG A 26 -24.11 7.07 20.05
CA ARG A 26 -23.34 7.92 19.11
C ARG A 26 -23.78 9.39 19.08
N VAL A 27 -24.86 9.78 19.74
CA VAL A 27 -25.39 11.16 19.71
C VAL A 27 -24.69 12.07 20.72
N LEU A 28 -24.35 11.55 21.91
CA LEU A 28 -23.82 12.32 23.03
C LEU A 28 -22.45 12.98 22.78
N LEU A 29 -21.57 12.38 21.98
CA LEU A 29 -20.22 12.89 21.70
C LEU A 29 -20.18 14.17 20.84
N LEU A 30 -21.31 14.60 20.26
CA LEU A 30 -21.39 15.85 19.49
C LEU A 30 -21.55 17.11 20.36
N ILE A 31 -21.85 16.98 21.65
CA ILE A 31 -22.20 18.13 22.52
C ILE A 31 -20.95 18.83 23.08
N LEU A 32 -19.86 18.10 23.31
CA LEU A 32 -18.61 18.65 23.89
C LEU A 32 -17.78 19.49 22.90
N ARG A 33 -18.08 19.46 21.60
CA ARG A 33 -17.54 20.41 20.63
C ARG A 33 -18.61 21.46 20.36
N GLY A 34 -18.31 22.74 20.65
CA GLY A 34 -19.22 23.89 20.52
C GLY A 34 -19.67 24.25 19.09
N MET A 35 -19.67 23.29 18.16
CA MET A 35 -20.12 23.38 16.78
C MET A 35 -21.65 23.48 16.71
N LYS A 36 -22.20 24.60 17.22
CA LYS A 36 -23.62 24.93 17.06
C LYS A 36 -24.00 24.82 15.58
N ARG A 37 -24.97 23.97 15.25
CA ARG A 37 -25.64 24.00 13.95
C ARG A 37 -26.30 25.37 13.81
N LYS A 38 -25.62 26.31 13.13
CA LYS A 38 -26.24 27.58 12.73
C LYS A 38 -27.43 27.22 11.83
N PRO A 39 -28.65 27.74 12.06
CA PRO A 39 -29.67 27.67 11.04
C PRO A 39 -29.09 28.32 9.77
N PRO A 40 -29.37 27.80 8.56
CA PRO A 40 -28.91 28.44 7.34
C PRO A 40 -29.44 29.88 7.33
N PRO A 41 -28.60 30.88 7.03
CA PRO A 41 -29.09 32.25 6.92
C PRO A 41 -30.20 32.28 5.85
N PRO A 42 -31.31 32.99 6.08
CA PRO A 42 -32.40 33.05 5.12
C PRO A 42 -31.84 33.52 3.78
N GLY A 43 -32.08 32.72 2.73
CA GLY A 43 -31.63 33.04 1.39
C GLY A 43 -32.15 34.42 0.98
N LYS A 44 -31.34 35.21 0.27
CA LYS A 44 -31.78 36.52 -0.24
C LYS A 44 -33.08 36.30 -1.04
N PRO A 45 -34.19 36.98 -0.72
CA PRO A 45 -35.42 36.85 -1.49
C PRO A 45 -35.16 37.12 -2.98
N PRO A 46 -35.83 36.44 -3.92
CA PRO A 46 -35.56 36.56 -5.36
C PRO A 46 -35.65 37.99 -5.93
N ILE A 47 -36.31 38.89 -5.20
CA ILE A 47 -36.59 40.28 -5.54
C ILE A 47 -35.41 41.20 -5.14
N VAL A 48 -34.50 40.77 -4.25
CA VAL A 48 -33.40 41.61 -3.76
C VAL A 48 -32.27 41.65 -4.80
N PRO A 49 -31.87 42.83 -5.33
CA PRO A 49 -30.76 42.93 -6.27
C PRO A 49 -29.45 42.43 -5.63
N PRO A 50 -28.53 41.84 -6.41
CA PRO A 50 -27.30 41.25 -5.87
C PRO A 50 -26.45 42.28 -5.13
N SER A 51 -26.47 42.20 -3.80
CA SER A 51 -26.00 43.27 -2.89
C SER A 51 -24.51 43.64 -2.98
N LYS A 52 -23.72 42.83 -3.70
CA LYS A 52 -22.45 43.21 -4.32
C LYS A 52 -22.40 42.53 -5.68
N LYS A 53 -21.87 43.23 -6.70
CA LYS A 53 -21.48 42.61 -7.98
C LYS A 53 -20.01 42.23 -7.86
N ASP A 54 -19.71 40.94 -7.84
CA ASP A 54 -18.34 40.46 -7.79
C ASP A 54 -17.64 40.78 -9.12
N GLN A 55 -16.80 41.81 -9.13
CA GLN A 55 -15.98 42.17 -10.28
C GLN A 55 -14.90 41.10 -10.48
N LYS A 56 -15.21 40.10 -11.29
CA LYS A 56 -14.25 39.10 -11.74
C LYS A 56 -13.12 39.83 -12.48
N LYS A 57 -11.88 39.66 -12.01
CA LYS A 57 -10.70 40.10 -12.76
C LYS A 57 -10.67 39.33 -14.07
N TRP A 58 -10.64 40.05 -15.19
CA TRP A 58 -10.41 39.43 -16.50
C TRP A 58 -9.03 38.76 -16.50
N MET A 59 -9.01 37.50 -16.88
CA MET A 59 -7.78 36.73 -17.13
C MET A 59 -7.44 36.83 -18.61
N ASP A 60 -6.18 36.60 -18.96
CA ASP A 60 -5.78 36.61 -20.36
C ASP A 60 -6.41 35.45 -21.14
N VAL A 61 -6.67 35.66 -22.43
CA VAL A 61 -7.42 34.70 -23.25
C VAL A 61 -6.60 33.42 -23.47
N GLU A 62 -5.28 33.55 -23.58
CA GLU A 62 -4.31 32.48 -23.73
C GLU A 62 -4.19 31.66 -22.43
N ASP A 63 -4.04 32.31 -21.28
CA ASP A 63 -4.08 31.68 -19.94
C ASP A 63 -5.35 30.84 -19.74
N VAL A 64 -6.51 31.39 -20.11
CA VAL A 64 -7.81 30.71 -19.97
C VAL A 64 -7.91 29.48 -20.87
N LYS A 65 -7.43 29.56 -22.12
CA LYS A 65 -7.36 28.40 -23.03
C LYS A 65 -6.48 27.30 -22.44
N GLU A 66 -5.28 27.64 -21.97
CA GLU A 66 -4.34 26.67 -21.43
C GLU A 66 -4.85 26.03 -20.13
N LEU A 67 -5.40 26.82 -19.19
CA LEU A 67 -5.98 26.31 -17.94
C LEU A 67 -7.17 25.39 -18.18
N LEU A 68 -8.03 25.69 -19.17
CA LEU A 68 -9.13 24.79 -19.55
C LEU A 68 -8.62 23.48 -20.15
N TRP A 69 -7.59 23.52 -21.00
CA TRP A 69 -6.97 22.32 -21.57
C TRP A 69 -6.26 21.47 -20.50
N ARG A 70 -5.44 22.09 -19.63
CA ARG A 70 -4.78 21.44 -18.48
C ARG A 70 -5.82 20.78 -17.56
N ARG A 71 -6.92 21.49 -17.25
CA ARG A 71 -8.04 20.96 -16.45
C ARG A 71 -8.72 19.77 -17.13
N HIS A 72 -8.94 19.80 -18.44
CA HIS A 72 -9.54 18.71 -19.19
C HIS A 72 -8.63 17.47 -19.19
N ALA A 73 -7.34 17.63 -19.50
CA ALA A 73 -6.35 16.55 -19.47
C ALA A 73 -6.24 15.91 -18.07
N TYR A 74 -6.09 16.73 -17.02
CA TYR A 74 -6.02 16.28 -15.63
C TYR A 74 -7.31 15.55 -15.20
N ASN A 75 -8.49 16.12 -15.48
CA ASN A 75 -9.76 15.48 -15.13
C ASN A 75 -9.91 14.11 -15.81
N ASN A 76 -9.52 14.00 -17.09
CA ASN A 76 -9.62 12.73 -17.81
C ASN A 76 -8.68 11.66 -17.23
N ALA A 77 -7.46 12.04 -16.83
CA ALA A 77 -6.53 11.13 -16.14
C ALA A 77 -7.03 10.72 -14.73
N VAL A 78 -7.60 11.66 -13.95
CA VAL A 78 -8.20 11.34 -12.64
C VAL A 78 -9.45 10.46 -12.78
N VAL A 79 -10.24 10.64 -13.84
CA VAL A 79 -11.42 9.81 -14.13
C VAL A 79 -11.03 8.42 -14.62
N SER A 80 -9.97 8.26 -15.42
CA SER A 80 -9.47 6.94 -15.81
C SER A 80 -8.87 6.18 -14.63
N LEU A 81 -8.04 6.81 -13.80
CA LEU A 81 -7.54 6.21 -12.55
C LEU A 81 -8.69 5.80 -11.60
N ARG A 82 -9.68 6.68 -11.42
CA ARG A 82 -10.89 6.36 -10.63
C ARG A 82 -11.72 5.23 -11.23
N ARG A 83 -11.64 5.01 -12.55
CA ARG A 83 -12.30 3.88 -13.21
C ARG A 83 -11.53 2.58 -12.94
N LEU A 84 -10.21 2.57 -13.13
CA LEU A 84 -9.35 1.41 -12.85
C LEU A 84 -9.53 0.93 -11.40
N TYR A 85 -9.40 1.80 -10.40
CA TYR A 85 -9.61 1.41 -9.00
C TYR A 85 -11.04 0.92 -8.70
N LYS A 86 -12.06 1.36 -9.44
CA LYS A 86 -13.43 0.82 -9.31
C LYS A 86 -13.59 -0.56 -9.94
N GLU A 87 -12.81 -0.87 -10.98
CA GLU A 87 -12.80 -2.16 -11.65
C GLU A 87 -11.96 -3.17 -10.83
N GLU A 88 -10.83 -2.75 -10.26
CA GLU A 88 -10.03 -3.52 -9.28
C GLU A 88 -10.82 -3.87 -8.00
N MET A 89 -11.51 -2.90 -7.39
CA MET A 89 -12.30 -3.15 -6.17
C MET A 89 -13.42 -4.17 -6.44
N LYS A 90 -14.07 -4.09 -7.61
CA LYS A 90 -15.06 -5.08 -8.03
C LYS A 90 -14.46 -6.47 -8.29
N ALA A 91 -13.24 -6.55 -8.81
CA ALA A 91 -12.54 -7.82 -8.98
C ALA A 91 -12.29 -8.48 -7.60
N LYS A 92 -11.74 -7.72 -6.65
CA LYS A 92 -11.50 -8.19 -5.26
C LYS A 92 -12.80 -8.55 -4.51
N GLU A 93 -13.90 -7.84 -4.78
CA GLU A 93 -15.23 -8.20 -4.30
C GLU A 93 -15.73 -9.53 -4.91
N ALA A 94 -15.54 -9.75 -6.22
CA ALA A 94 -15.95 -10.97 -6.92
C ALA A 94 -15.09 -12.21 -6.57
N GLU A 95 -13.79 -12.01 -6.34
CA GLU A 95 -12.84 -13.02 -5.85
C GLU A 95 -13.12 -13.45 -4.40
N GLY A 96 -13.96 -12.71 -3.66
CA GLY A 96 -14.19 -12.97 -2.23
C GLY A 96 -13.00 -12.63 -1.34
N THR A 97 -12.07 -11.79 -1.82
CA THR A 97 -10.93 -11.24 -1.07
C THR A 97 -11.25 -9.88 -0.42
N GLY A 98 -12.31 -9.21 -0.88
CA GLY A 98 -12.77 -7.94 -0.32
C GLY A 98 -13.24 -7.98 1.15
N ILE A 99 -13.24 -6.81 1.79
CA ILE A 99 -13.54 -6.59 3.22
C ILE A 99 -14.83 -7.29 3.68
N GLU A 100 -15.88 -7.22 2.85
CA GLU A 100 -17.20 -7.83 3.10
C GLU A 100 -17.13 -9.36 3.25
N ALA A 101 -16.17 -10.02 2.58
CA ALA A 101 -15.97 -11.46 2.65
C ALA A 101 -15.07 -11.88 3.83
N LEU A 102 -14.04 -11.09 4.15
CA LEU A 102 -13.24 -11.25 5.38
C LEU A 102 -14.13 -11.13 6.63
N ARG A 103 -14.93 -10.07 6.72
CA ARG A 103 -15.88 -9.87 7.81
C ARG A 103 -16.91 -11.01 7.91
N LYS A 104 -17.29 -11.66 6.81
CA LYS A 104 -18.16 -12.85 6.80
C LYS A 104 -17.46 -14.15 7.22
N LYS A 105 -16.12 -14.18 7.32
CA LYS A 105 -15.34 -15.24 7.98
C LYS A 105 -15.25 -14.96 9.48
N GLU A 106 -14.81 -13.74 9.85
CA GLU A 106 -14.77 -13.23 11.23
C GLU A 106 -16.11 -13.44 11.96
N GLU A 107 -17.23 -13.04 11.34
CA GLU A 107 -18.58 -13.19 11.91
C GLU A 107 -19.05 -14.65 12.04
N LYS A 108 -18.39 -15.63 11.39
CA LYS A 108 -18.65 -17.07 11.59
C LYS A 108 -17.76 -17.62 12.70
N GLU A 109 -16.48 -17.31 12.67
CA GLU A 109 -15.49 -17.70 13.68
C GLU A 109 -15.90 -17.19 15.06
N PHE A 110 -16.28 -15.92 15.17
CA PHE A 110 -16.82 -15.33 16.40
C PHE A 110 -18.10 -16.03 16.89
N LYS A 111 -18.99 -16.45 15.98
CA LYS A 111 -20.20 -17.22 16.33
C LYS A 111 -19.89 -18.68 16.72
N ILE A 112 -18.75 -19.24 16.31
CA ILE A 112 -18.25 -20.54 16.77
C ILE A 112 -17.65 -20.38 18.17
N LEU A 113 -16.80 -19.38 18.38
CA LEU A 113 -16.18 -19.08 19.68
C LEU A 113 -17.24 -18.79 20.76
N LEU A 114 -18.27 -17.98 20.46
CA LEU A 114 -19.40 -17.76 21.37
C LEU A 114 -20.12 -19.08 21.72
N LYS A 115 -20.38 -19.97 20.76
CA LYS A 115 -21.01 -21.28 21.02
C LYS A 115 -20.13 -22.21 21.85
N MET A 116 -18.81 -22.10 21.74
CA MET A 116 -17.85 -22.87 22.56
C MET A 116 -17.79 -22.30 23.99
N ASN A 117 -17.77 -20.97 24.14
CA ASN A 117 -17.83 -20.29 25.42
C ASN A 117 -19.17 -20.61 26.15
N ASP A 118 -20.30 -20.51 25.45
CA ASP A 118 -21.63 -20.90 25.97
C ASP A 118 -21.70 -22.35 26.44
N LYS A 119 -21.01 -23.29 25.75
CA LYS A 119 -20.93 -24.70 26.17
C LYS A 119 -20.10 -24.84 27.44
N ALA A 120 -18.89 -24.26 27.45
CA ALA A 120 -18.02 -24.29 28.62
C ALA A 120 -18.69 -23.65 29.86
N ASN A 121 -19.40 -22.53 29.69
CA ASN A 121 -20.17 -21.88 30.76
C ASN A 121 -21.34 -22.75 31.23
N LYS A 122 -22.03 -23.47 30.34
CA LYS A 122 -23.10 -24.42 30.72
C LYS A 122 -22.56 -25.67 31.41
N GLU A 123 -21.34 -26.09 31.09
CA GLU A 123 -20.65 -27.20 31.76
C GLU A 123 -20.15 -26.76 33.14
N ALA A 124 -19.50 -25.60 33.25
CA ALA A 124 -19.14 -24.98 34.53
C ALA A 124 -20.36 -24.72 35.44
N ALA A 125 -21.48 -24.24 34.87
CA ALA A 125 -22.72 -24.05 35.63
C ALA A 125 -23.37 -25.37 36.07
N LYS A 126 -23.22 -26.46 35.31
CA LYS A 126 -23.62 -27.82 35.77
C LYS A 126 -22.75 -28.28 36.93
N TRP A 127 -21.44 -28.09 36.85
CA TRP A 127 -20.52 -28.42 37.95
C TRP A 127 -20.87 -27.61 39.21
N ALA A 128 -21.08 -26.30 39.09
CA ALA A 128 -21.50 -25.44 40.19
C ALA A 128 -22.86 -25.86 40.78
N PHE A 129 -23.86 -26.20 39.95
CA PHE A 129 -25.16 -26.67 40.41
C PHE A 129 -25.10 -28.06 41.08
N LEU A 130 -24.26 -28.97 40.59
CA LEU A 130 -24.03 -30.27 41.24
C LEU A 130 -23.36 -30.09 42.60
N PHE A 131 -22.43 -29.14 42.70
CA PHE A 131 -21.68 -28.77 43.90
C PHE A 131 -22.57 -28.09 44.97
N ASP A 132 -23.41 -27.13 44.58
CA ASP A 132 -24.45 -26.53 45.45
C ASP A 132 -25.50 -27.55 45.92
N ARG A 133 -25.76 -28.59 45.13
CA ARG A 133 -26.79 -29.60 45.43
C ARG A 133 -26.31 -30.70 46.37
N SER A 134 -25.01 -30.89 46.50
CA SER A 134 -24.42 -31.61 47.64
C SER A 134 -24.47 -30.71 48.87
N GLU A 135 -25.37 -30.98 49.82
CA GLU A 135 -25.33 -30.34 51.13
C GLU A 135 -24.11 -30.89 51.91
N PHE A 136 -23.01 -30.13 51.89
CA PHE A 136 -21.68 -30.49 52.42
C PHE A 136 -21.66 -30.58 53.96
N GLU A 137 -22.29 -31.60 54.55
CA GLU A 137 -22.34 -31.81 56.00
C GLU A 137 -21.06 -32.42 56.61
N SER A 138 -20.13 -32.95 55.81
CA SER A 138 -18.95 -33.69 56.31
C SER A 138 -17.63 -32.93 56.19
N SER A 139 -16.84 -32.92 57.28
CA SER A 139 -15.53 -32.25 57.34
C SER A 139 -14.50 -32.79 56.34
N PHE A 140 -14.61 -34.07 55.97
CA PHE A 140 -13.76 -34.74 54.96
C PHE A 140 -13.86 -34.04 53.59
N ASP A 141 -15.05 -33.54 53.32
CA ASP A 141 -15.53 -33.14 52.01
C ASP A 141 -15.12 -31.68 51.72
N ARG A 142 -15.02 -30.84 52.77
CA ARG A 142 -14.42 -29.49 52.71
C ARG A 142 -12.94 -29.48 52.32
N VAL A 143 -12.19 -30.56 52.57
CA VAL A 143 -10.78 -30.69 52.15
C VAL A 143 -10.70 -30.92 50.65
N MET A 144 -11.49 -31.88 50.14
CA MET A 144 -11.65 -32.15 48.70
C MET A 144 -12.04 -30.91 47.88
N ILE A 145 -12.86 -30.02 48.45
CA ILE A 145 -13.18 -28.71 47.83
C ILE A 145 -11.93 -27.85 47.63
N TRP A 146 -11.06 -27.76 48.65
CA TRP A 146 -9.82 -26.98 48.56
C TRP A 146 -8.84 -27.58 47.56
N ASP A 147 -8.68 -28.91 47.58
CA ASP A 147 -7.83 -29.62 46.62
C ASP A 147 -8.30 -29.40 45.16
N LEU A 148 -9.62 -29.44 44.91
CA LEU A 148 -10.18 -29.10 43.59
C LEU A 148 -9.99 -27.63 43.22
N PHE A 149 -10.13 -26.71 44.18
CA PHE A 149 -9.95 -25.28 43.93
C PHE A 149 -8.50 -24.94 43.60
N GLU A 150 -7.53 -25.50 44.33
CA GLU A 150 -6.10 -25.35 44.03
C GLU A 150 -5.72 -26.00 42.70
N PHE A 151 -6.29 -27.18 42.38
CA PHE A 151 -6.12 -27.80 41.07
C PHE A 151 -6.67 -26.92 39.94
N TYR A 152 -7.84 -26.30 40.11
CA TYR A 152 -8.44 -25.41 39.11
C TYR A 152 -7.65 -24.09 38.95
N GLN A 153 -7.15 -23.52 40.06
CA GLN A 153 -6.21 -22.38 40.04
C GLN A 153 -4.91 -22.74 39.31
N CYS A 154 -4.37 -23.94 39.54
CA CYS A 154 -3.19 -24.45 38.85
C CYS A 154 -3.45 -24.61 37.34
N TYR A 155 -4.59 -25.20 36.96
CA TYR A 155 -5.01 -25.35 35.56
C TYR A 155 -5.14 -24.00 34.83
N ILE A 156 -5.74 -22.98 35.46
CA ILE A 156 -5.82 -21.62 34.90
C ILE A 156 -4.40 -21.05 34.69
N ARG A 157 -3.52 -21.13 35.69
CA ARG A 157 -2.13 -20.64 35.57
C ARG A 157 -1.35 -21.37 34.48
N GLN A 158 -1.50 -22.69 34.34
CA GLN A 158 -0.89 -23.48 33.26
C GLN A 158 -1.47 -23.17 31.88
N ARG A 159 -2.73 -22.71 31.79
CA ARG A 159 -3.31 -22.21 30.54
C ARG A 159 -2.77 -20.83 30.19
N GLU A 160 -2.78 -19.89 31.13
CA GLU A 160 -2.20 -18.57 30.94
C GLU A 160 -0.71 -18.61 30.57
N ALA A 161 0.07 -19.52 31.18
CA ALA A 161 1.48 -19.69 30.85
C ALA A 161 1.66 -20.07 29.37
N ARG A 162 0.92 -21.07 28.88
CA ARG A 162 0.95 -21.47 27.46
C ARG A 162 0.44 -20.40 26.51
N GLU A 163 -0.58 -19.64 26.90
CA GLU A 163 -1.07 -18.50 26.10
C GLU A 163 -0.02 -17.37 26.03
N LYS A 164 0.76 -17.15 27.10
CA LYS A 164 1.89 -16.20 27.12
C LYS A 164 3.09 -16.72 26.30
N GLU A 165 3.44 -17.99 26.42
CA GLU A 165 4.48 -18.65 25.61
C GLU A 165 4.17 -18.56 24.11
N GLN A 166 2.92 -18.85 23.72
CA GLN A 166 2.45 -18.73 22.34
C GLN A 166 2.44 -17.28 21.83
N ALA A 167 2.07 -16.30 22.66
CA ALA A 167 2.15 -14.89 22.31
C ALA A 167 3.60 -14.45 22.06
N ILE A 168 4.53 -14.80 22.96
CA ILE A 168 5.96 -14.49 22.84
C ILE A 168 6.56 -15.14 21.58
N GLU A 169 6.17 -16.37 21.25
CA GLU A 169 6.66 -17.06 20.05
C GLU A 169 6.13 -16.42 18.75
N LEU A 170 4.87 -15.99 18.73
CA LEU A 170 4.30 -15.22 17.61
C LEU A 170 4.96 -13.84 17.47
N GLU A 171 5.24 -13.16 18.57
CA GLU A 171 5.95 -11.87 18.57
C GLU A 171 7.36 -11.99 17.96
N LYS A 172 8.11 -13.06 18.27
CA LYS A 172 9.41 -13.34 17.60
C LYS A 172 9.24 -13.52 16.10
N GLN A 173 8.32 -14.40 15.67
CA GLN A 173 8.12 -14.71 14.24
C GLN A 173 7.71 -13.45 13.44
N ILE A 174 6.95 -12.55 14.06
CA ILE A 174 6.61 -11.24 13.46
C ILE A 174 7.85 -10.33 13.38
N LEU A 175 8.69 -10.29 14.41
CA LEU A 175 9.92 -9.48 14.41
C LEU A 175 10.95 -10.00 13.40
N GLU A 176 11.21 -11.30 13.36
CA GLU A 176 12.12 -11.95 12.41
C GLU A 176 11.69 -11.64 10.96
N HIS A 177 10.41 -11.78 10.64
CA HIS A 177 9.88 -11.46 9.31
C HIS A 177 9.97 -9.97 8.96
N ILE A 178 9.81 -9.07 9.93
CA ILE A 178 10.01 -7.62 9.72
C ILE A 178 11.49 -7.30 9.46
N GLU A 179 12.43 -7.98 10.10
CA GLU A 179 13.87 -7.83 9.85
C GLU A 179 14.27 -8.36 8.46
N GLU A 180 13.67 -9.47 8.00
CA GLU A 180 13.79 -9.96 6.62
C GLU A 180 13.25 -8.93 5.60
N GLU A 181 12.01 -8.46 5.75
CA GLU A 181 11.42 -7.47 4.83
C GLU A 181 12.24 -6.17 4.76
N LEU A 182 12.77 -5.70 5.90
CA LEU A 182 13.59 -4.48 5.96
C LEU A 182 14.98 -4.67 5.34
N THR A 183 15.58 -5.86 5.43
CA THR A 183 16.88 -6.14 4.81
C THR A 183 16.74 -6.28 3.29
N GLU A 184 15.74 -6.99 2.77
CA GLU A 184 15.44 -7.02 1.33
C GLU A 184 15.19 -5.61 0.77
N GLN A 185 14.37 -4.81 1.44
CA GLN A 185 14.10 -3.42 1.03
C GLN A 185 15.37 -2.56 1.03
N ALA A 186 16.27 -2.74 2.00
CA ALA A 186 17.53 -2.02 2.05
C ALA A 186 18.49 -2.44 0.92
N GLU A 187 18.50 -3.70 0.51
CA GLU A 187 19.31 -4.17 -0.63
C GLU A 187 18.75 -3.72 -1.98
N LEU A 188 17.44 -3.81 -2.17
CA LEU A 188 16.74 -3.25 -3.33
C LEU A 188 16.88 -1.73 -3.44
N ALA A 189 17.04 -1.02 -2.31
CA ALA A 189 17.36 0.40 -2.31
C ALA A 189 18.80 0.68 -2.77
N LYS A 190 19.79 -0.09 -2.29
CA LYS A 190 21.20 0.04 -2.70
C LYS A 190 21.38 -0.17 -4.21
N THR A 191 20.86 -1.28 -4.74
CA THR A 191 21.02 -1.63 -6.17
C THR A 191 20.37 -0.58 -7.08
N ARG A 192 19.17 -0.09 -6.77
CA ARG A 192 18.52 1.01 -7.51
C ARG A 192 19.30 2.33 -7.45
N VAL A 193 19.96 2.63 -6.33
CA VAL A 193 20.85 3.80 -6.23
C VAL A 193 22.09 3.61 -7.11
N GLU A 194 22.66 2.41 -7.16
CA GLU A 194 23.80 2.08 -8.03
C GLU A 194 23.43 2.16 -9.53
N GLU A 195 22.25 1.63 -9.93
CA GLU A 195 21.69 1.79 -11.28
C GLU A 195 21.53 3.27 -11.66
N VAL A 196 20.97 4.09 -10.77
CA VAL A 196 20.80 5.54 -11.00
C VAL A 196 22.15 6.25 -11.10
N LEU A 197 23.13 5.90 -10.25
CA LEU A 197 24.50 6.43 -10.34
C LEU A 197 25.21 5.99 -11.62
N GLU A 198 24.93 4.80 -12.15
CA GLU A 198 25.45 4.34 -13.44
C GLU A 198 24.79 5.06 -14.62
N MET A 199 23.47 5.28 -14.57
CA MET A 199 22.76 6.11 -15.55
C MET A 199 23.26 7.56 -15.55
N ILE A 200 23.55 8.16 -14.39
CA ILE A 200 24.12 9.52 -14.27
C ILE A 200 25.57 9.60 -14.79
N LYS A 201 26.30 8.48 -14.81
CA LYS A 201 27.60 8.40 -15.50
C LYS A 201 27.38 8.37 -17.01
N ARG A 202 26.58 7.42 -17.51
CA ARG A 202 26.28 7.26 -18.96
C ARG A 202 25.63 8.50 -19.58
N SER A 203 24.80 9.25 -18.84
CA SER A 203 24.11 10.43 -19.37
C SER A 203 25.03 11.60 -19.73
N LYS A 204 26.30 11.56 -19.32
CA LYS A 204 27.32 12.53 -19.74
C LYS A 204 27.76 12.33 -21.20
N ASP A 205 27.66 11.09 -21.69
CA ASP A 205 28.06 10.70 -23.04
C ASP A 205 26.90 10.83 -24.05
N PHE A 206 25.72 11.29 -23.60
CA PHE A 206 24.54 11.46 -24.45
C PHE A 206 24.70 12.64 -25.42
N VAL A 207 24.27 12.44 -26.66
CA VAL A 207 24.36 13.45 -27.72
C VAL A 207 23.35 14.57 -27.48
N THR A 208 23.84 15.74 -27.08
CA THR A 208 23.06 16.99 -27.00
C THR A 208 22.97 17.66 -28.37
N ARG A 209 22.15 18.73 -28.49
CA ARG A 209 22.10 19.56 -29.71
C ARG A 209 23.41 20.31 -29.98
N GLU A 210 24.17 20.59 -28.93
CA GLU A 210 25.42 21.34 -28.98
C GLU A 210 26.59 20.43 -29.41
N ASN A 211 26.64 19.20 -28.89
CA ASN A 211 27.74 18.25 -29.15
C ASN A 211 27.48 17.37 -30.40
N LEU A 212 26.43 17.64 -31.17
CA LEU A 212 25.95 16.79 -32.27
C LEU A 212 26.96 16.67 -33.41
N ASP A 213 27.46 17.79 -33.92
CA ASP A 213 28.36 17.83 -35.08
C ASP A 213 29.76 17.27 -34.77
N GLU A 214 30.16 17.28 -33.50
CA GLU A 214 31.41 16.68 -33.02
C GLU A 214 31.28 15.16 -32.95
N LYS A 215 30.22 14.66 -32.28
CA LYS A 215 29.92 13.23 -32.21
C LYS A 215 29.65 12.59 -33.57
N LEU A 216 29.08 13.35 -34.52
CA LEU A 216 28.90 12.90 -35.90
C LEU A 216 30.23 12.66 -36.62
N LYS A 217 31.24 13.53 -36.42
CA LYS A 217 32.59 13.34 -36.97
C LYS A 217 33.29 12.15 -36.33
N GLU A 218 33.26 12.07 -34.99
CA GLU A 218 33.85 10.98 -34.21
C GLU A 218 33.34 9.59 -34.67
N ALA A 219 32.02 9.47 -34.90
CA ALA A 219 31.39 8.25 -35.41
C ALA A 219 31.69 7.96 -36.88
N LEU A 220 31.90 8.98 -37.72
CA LEU A 220 32.34 8.83 -39.11
C LEU A 220 33.83 8.48 -39.22
N GLU A 221 34.65 8.80 -38.22
CA GLU A 221 36.08 8.50 -38.17
C GLU A 221 36.38 7.13 -37.56
N ASN A 222 35.58 6.69 -36.58
CA ASN A 222 35.76 5.44 -35.85
C ASN A 222 34.60 4.44 -36.13
N PRO A 223 34.56 3.78 -37.30
CA PRO A 223 33.55 2.77 -37.61
C PRO A 223 33.66 1.54 -36.68
N VAL A 224 32.61 1.26 -35.92
CA VAL A 224 32.53 0.10 -35.01
C VAL A 224 31.78 -1.05 -35.68
N THR A 225 32.39 -2.25 -35.68
CA THR A 225 31.77 -3.50 -36.14
C THR A 225 31.37 -4.35 -34.94
N TYR A 226 30.10 -4.76 -34.88
CA TYR A 226 29.56 -5.64 -33.83
C TYR A 226 29.54 -7.12 -34.23
N ASP A 227 30.01 -7.46 -35.43
CA ASP A 227 30.01 -8.81 -35.97
C ASP A 227 31.02 -9.71 -35.24
N PHE A 228 30.51 -10.78 -34.63
CA PHE A 228 31.30 -11.87 -34.09
C PHE A 228 30.70 -13.22 -34.48
N ALA A 229 31.55 -14.18 -34.85
CA ALA A 229 31.18 -15.58 -34.91
C ALA A 229 31.22 -16.20 -33.51
N VAL A 230 30.47 -17.28 -33.30
CA VAL A 230 30.51 -18.08 -32.07
C VAL A 230 30.85 -19.52 -32.41
N ASP A 231 31.93 -20.04 -31.82
CA ASP A 231 32.35 -21.43 -31.98
C ASP A 231 31.35 -22.40 -31.33
N LEU A 232 31.39 -23.67 -31.73
CA LEU A 232 30.73 -24.78 -31.02
C LEU A 232 31.15 -24.91 -29.53
N GLN A 233 32.22 -24.22 -29.13
CA GLN A 233 32.70 -24.11 -27.74
C GLN A 233 32.30 -22.79 -27.04
N GLY A 234 31.41 -21.99 -27.63
CA GLY A 234 30.92 -20.73 -27.06
C GLY A 234 31.91 -19.56 -27.09
N ARG A 235 33.10 -19.74 -27.68
CA ARG A 235 34.10 -18.66 -27.85
C ARG A 235 33.62 -17.68 -28.90
N LYS A 236 33.84 -16.38 -28.70
CA LYS A 236 33.54 -15.32 -29.68
C LYS A 236 34.79 -15.02 -30.51
N ILE A 237 34.66 -15.10 -31.84
CA ILE A 237 35.68 -14.65 -32.80
C ILE A 237 35.18 -13.35 -33.40
N PHE A 238 35.87 -12.25 -33.12
CA PHE A 238 35.54 -10.92 -33.63
C PHE A 238 36.24 -10.66 -34.97
N ASN A 239 35.58 -9.93 -35.87
CA ASN A 239 36.25 -9.38 -37.05
C ASN A 239 37.29 -8.31 -36.64
N PRO A 240 38.40 -8.16 -37.39
CA PRO A 240 39.35 -7.06 -37.17
C PRO A 240 38.68 -5.70 -37.43
N LEU A 241 39.15 -4.65 -36.76
CA LEU A 241 38.58 -3.30 -36.88
C LEU A 241 38.66 -2.79 -38.35
N PRO A 242 37.57 -2.25 -38.91
CA PRO A 242 37.55 -1.77 -40.28
C PRO A 242 38.36 -0.48 -40.42
N VAL A 243 39.46 -0.54 -41.17
CA VAL A 243 40.33 0.63 -41.43
C VAL A 243 39.69 1.51 -42.51
N LYS A 244 39.38 2.77 -42.17
CA LYS A 244 38.70 3.74 -43.05
C LYS A 244 39.50 4.11 -44.31
N TYR A 245 40.83 4.07 -44.24
CA TYR A 245 41.74 4.35 -45.34
C TYR A 245 42.75 3.22 -45.49
N LEU A 246 43.02 2.78 -46.72
CA LEU A 246 44.13 1.86 -47.00
C LEU A 246 45.43 2.67 -47.05
N GLU A 247 46.17 2.69 -45.95
CA GLU A 247 47.48 3.34 -45.88
C GLU A 247 48.51 2.59 -46.73
N GLY A 248 48.98 3.23 -47.81
CA GLY A 248 50.00 2.67 -48.69
C GLY A 248 49.87 3.13 -50.14
N ILE A 249 50.72 2.57 -51.00
CA ILE A 249 50.54 2.68 -52.46
C ILE A 249 49.35 1.77 -52.84
N PRO A 250 48.36 2.25 -53.61
CA PRO A 250 47.20 1.42 -53.96
C PRO A 250 47.66 0.14 -54.69
N PRO A 251 47.19 -1.05 -54.27
CA PRO A 251 47.63 -2.30 -54.85
C PRO A 251 47.28 -2.36 -56.34
N ARG A 252 48.22 -2.78 -57.18
CA ARG A 252 47.93 -3.11 -58.58
C ARG A 252 46.80 -4.15 -58.62
N GLN A 253 45.79 -3.93 -59.46
CA GLN A 253 44.66 -4.85 -59.59
C GLN A 253 45.09 -6.21 -60.13
N THR A 254 45.28 -7.19 -59.24
CA THR A 254 45.59 -8.58 -59.56
C THR A 254 44.40 -9.48 -59.20
N GLY A 255 43.43 -9.58 -60.11
CA GLY A 255 42.31 -10.53 -59.99
C GLY A 255 41.26 -10.17 -58.93
N ARG A 256 40.45 -11.18 -58.54
CA ARG A 256 39.49 -11.08 -57.43
C ARG A 256 40.12 -11.71 -56.19
N VAL A 257 39.90 -11.08 -55.03
CA VAL A 257 40.62 -11.42 -53.77
C VAL A 257 40.23 -12.77 -53.16
N TYR A 258 39.16 -13.42 -53.63
CA TYR A 258 38.60 -14.63 -53.01
C TYR A 258 39.38 -15.94 -53.27
N ASP A 259 40.27 -15.97 -54.28
CA ASP A 259 41.06 -17.16 -54.63
C ASP A 259 42.17 -17.49 -53.60
N VAL A 260 42.42 -16.63 -52.62
CA VAL A 260 43.41 -16.83 -51.54
C VAL A 260 43.02 -17.97 -50.57
N THR A 261 41.77 -18.46 -50.62
CA THR A 261 41.27 -19.52 -49.73
C THR A 261 41.84 -20.92 -50.00
N LEU A 262 42.56 -21.15 -51.11
CA LEU A 262 43.06 -22.48 -51.51
C LEU A 262 44.53 -22.52 -51.99
N ASN A 263 45.46 -21.96 -51.22
CA ASN A 263 46.86 -22.41 -51.20
C ASN A 263 47.29 -22.63 -49.74
N ARG A 264 47.43 -23.89 -49.29
CA ARG A 264 48.62 -24.73 -49.46
C ARG A 264 49.84 -24.12 -48.76
N LYS A 265 50.31 -24.79 -47.69
CA LYS A 265 51.65 -24.54 -47.14
C LYS A 265 52.68 -24.92 -48.21
N GLU A 266 53.45 -23.95 -48.69
CA GLU A 266 54.67 -24.24 -49.44
C GLU A 266 55.86 -24.11 -48.50
N GLU A 267 56.55 -25.23 -48.29
CA GLU A 267 57.73 -25.30 -47.43
C GLU A 267 58.93 -24.72 -48.20
N VAL A 268 59.33 -23.50 -47.85
CA VAL A 268 60.50 -22.86 -48.47
C VAL A 268 61.77 -23.46 -47.89
N ALA A 269 62.28 -24.51 -48.55
CA ALA A 269 63.53 -25.16 -48.20
C ALA A 269 64.73 -24.50 -48.91
N LYS A 270 65.41 -23.58 -48.20
CA LYS A 270 66.88 -23.34 -48.27
C LYS A 270 67.34 -22.28 -47.26
#